data_AF-M0A382-F1
#
_entry.id   AF-M0A382-F1
#
_cell.length_a   1.000
_cell.length_b   1.000
_cell.length_c   1.000
_cell.angle_alpha   90.00
_cell.angle_beta   90.00
_cell.angle_gamma   90.00
#
_symmetry.space_group_name_H-M   'P 1'
#
loop_
_entity.id
_entity.type
_entity.pdbx_description
1 polymer ?
#
loop_
_entity_poly.entity_id
_entity_poly.type
_entity_poly.pdbx_seq_one_letter_code
_entity_poly.pdbx_strand_id
1 'polypeptide(L)'
;MGQRQFEPDDADATTAPAETDTTAAADVTDDSLITVDEAIDRLDADALGPVAHAAFAHAGELATLEYGRPAAVLGAVRLASRRSRHATLECERLAAVFDTDPDAVSGADAAIASTLTPPADASTIRTLRRRLIIVEESLATARAAESEAVPSPHHTTQWSPTFADAAPWLLGRMEAATTHCENAAPFGLDEDGLQAHADRLRADLEFARLGTTLATLVSQRRR
;
A
#
# COMPACT_ATOMS: atom_id res chain seq x y z
N MET A 1 -76.01 -61.71 -11.61
CA MET A 1 -75.53 -60.51 -12.33
C MET A 1 -74.53 -60.98 -13.37
N GLY A 2 -74.88 -60.82 -14.65
CA GLY A 2 -74.22 -61.46 -15.78
C GLY A 2 -72.93 -60.77 -16.22
N GLN A 3 -72.06 -61.55 -16.84
CA GLN A 3 -70.93 -61.06 -17.65
C GLN A 3 -71.37 -60.82 -19.09
N ARG A 4 -70.91 -59.72 -19.71
CA ARG A 4 -70.55 -59.57 -21.14
C ARG A 4 -69.56 -58.40 -21.28
N GLN A 5 -68.34 -58.68 -21.75
CA GLN A 5 -67.77 -58.40 -23.10
C GLN A 5 -67.14 -56.99 -23.18
N PHE A 6 -65.80 -56.85 -23.21
CA PHE A 6 -64.86 -56.95 -24.36
C PHE A 6 -65.14 -55.92 -25.48
N GLU A 7 -64.35 -54.84 -25.55
CA GLU A 7 -63.43 -54.56 -26.68
C GLU A 7 -62.46 -53.40 -26.33
N PRO A 8 -61.27 -53.36 -26.97
CA PRO A 8 -60.13 -52.51 -26.62
C PRO A 8 -60.08 -51.24 -27.49
N ASP A 9 -59.38 -50.21 -27.01
CA ASP A 9 -59.02 -49.05 -27.83
C ASP A 9 -57.49 -48.96 -27.90
N ASP A 10 -56.96 -49.37 -29.04
CA ASP A 10 -55.59 -49.13 -29.49
C ASP A 10 -55.46 -47.66 -29.89
N ALA A 11 -54.56 -46.93 -29.22
CA ALA A 11 -53.95 -45.74 -29.79
C ALA A 11 -52.52 -45.62 -29.28
N ASP A 12 -51.64 -46.42 -29.90
CA ASP A 12 -50.20 -46.28 -29.84
C ASP A 12 -49.79 -44.98 -30.57
N ALA A 13 -49.75 -43.88 -29.82
CA ALA A 13 -49.18 -42.62 -30.27
C ALA A 13 -47.69 -42.60 -29.91
N THR A 14 -46.88 -43.09 -30.85
CA THR A 14 -45.46 -42.77 -30.98
C THR A 14 -45.23 -41.27 -30.77
N THR A 15 -44.61 -40.90 -29.66
CA THR A 15 -44.01 -39.57 -29.47
C THR A 15 -42.58 -39.78 -29.01
N ALA A 16 -41.65 -39.50 -29.93
CA ALA A 16 -40.23 -39.43 -29.67
C ALA A 16 -39.93 -38.51 -28.47
N PRO A 17 -38.93 -38.83 -27.63
CA PRO A 17 -38.40 -37.83 -26.73
C PRO A 17 -37.70 -36.78 -27.60
N ALA A 18 -38.28 -35.58 -27.67
CA ALA A 18 -37.54 -34.42 -28.10
C ALA A 18 -36.36 -34.26 -27.15
N GLU A 19 -35.18 -34.49 -27.68
CA GLU A 19 -33.91 -34.08 -27.11
C GLU A 19 -34.03 -32.58 -26.78
N THR A 20 -34.37 -32.27 -25.53
CA THR A 20 -33.92 -31.02 -24.91
C THR A 20 -32.41 -31.14 -24.82
N ASP A 21 -31.76 -30.79 -25.94
CA ASP A 21 -30.34 -30.49 -25.98
C ASP A 21 -30.17 -29.32 -25.04
N THR A 22 -29.83 -29.72 -23.82
CA THR A 22 -29.51 -28.85 -22.71
C THR A 22 -28.24 -28.17 -23.18
N THR A 23 -28.37 -26.95 -23.69
CA THR A 23 -27.23 -26.06 -23.85
C THR A 23 -26.67 -25.86 -22.46
N ALA A 24 -25.75 -26.77 -22.13
CA ALA A 24 -25.02 -26.79 -20.90
C ALA A 24 -24.44 -25.38 -20.73
N ALA A 25 -24.77 -24.78 -19.61
CA ALA A 25 -24.03 -23.69 -19.02
C ALA A 25 -22.57 -24.14 -18.91
N ALA A 26 -21.81 -23.88 -19.96
CA ALA A 26 -20.37 -24.06 -20.04
C ALA A 26 -19.78 -22.73 -20.48
N ASP A 27 -20.05 -21.72 -19.66
CA ASP A 27 -19.09 -20.66 -19.40
C ASP A 27 -19.36 -20.15 -17.97
N VAL A 28 -19.25 -21.07 -17.00
CA VAL A 28 -18.77 -20.67 -15.68
C VAL A 28 -17.34 -20.26 -15.95
N THR A 29 -17.15 -18.97 -16.21
CA THR A 29 -15.83 -18.35 -16.27
C THR A 29 -15.03 -18.91 -15.12
N ASP A 30 -13.99 -19.66 -15.47
CA ASP A 30 -12.95 -20.12 -14.60
C ASP A 30 -12.64 -18.97 -13.63
N ASP A 31 -13.05 -19.17 -12.38
CA ASP A 31 -13.00 -18.24 -11.26
C ASP A 31 -11.52 -17.98 -10.98
N SER A 32 -10.92 -17.14 -11.80
CA SER A 32 -9.56 -16.65 -11.66
C SER A 32 -9.53 -15.78 -10.43
N LEU A 33 -9.44 -16.46 -9.28
CA LEU A 33 -9.38 -15.87 -7.97
C LEU A 33 -8.18 -14.92 -7.92
N ILE A 34 -8.47 -13.63 -8.10
CA ILE A 34 -7.51 -12.54 -8.07
C ILE A 34 -6.49 -12.72 -6.93
N THR A 35 -5.23 -12.50 -7.27
CA THR A 35 -4.10 -12.56 -6.33
C THR A 35 -3.61 -11.16 -5.99
N VAL A 36 -2.84 -11.06 -4.90
CA VAL A 36 -2.21 -9.78 -4.51
C VAL A 36 -1.24 -9.31 -5.59
N ASP A 37 -0.44 -10.19 -6.18
CA ASP A 37 0.52 -9.83 -7.23
C ASP A 37 -0.21 -9.30 -8.48
N GLU A 38 -1.25 -10.01 -8.93
CA GLU A 38 -2.07 -9.56 -10.06
C GLU A 38 -2.72 -8.18 -9.81
N ALA A 39 -3.18 -7.95 -8.58
CA ALA A 39 -3.75 -6.66 -8.21
C ALA A 39 -2.69 -5.54 -8.22
N ILE A 40 -1.49 -5.82 -7.73
CA ILE A 40 -0.36 -4.88 -7.69
C ILE A 40 0.11 -4.52 -9.10
N ASP A 41 0.30 -5.52 -9.96
CA ASP A 41 0.74 -5.34 -11.34
C ASP A 41 -0.26 -4.50 -12.13
N ARG A 42 -1.56 -4.82 -12.02
CA ARG A 42 -2.62 -4.10 -12.75
C ARG A 42 -2.81 -2.66 -12.26
N LEU A 43 -2.44 -2.37 -11.02
CA LEU A 43 -2.51 -1.03 -10.44
C LEU A 43 -1.20 -0.23 -10.59
N ASP A 44 -0.14 -0.83 -11.13
CA ASP A 44 1.22 -0.26 -11.20
C ASP A 44 1.71 0.19 -9.82
N ALA A 45 1.58 -0.71 -8.84
CA ALA A 45 1.73 -0.42 -7.41
C ALA A 45 2.82 -1.26 -6.71
N ASP A 46 3.88 -1.64 -7.42
CA ASP A 46 4.94 -2.57 -6.96
C ASP A 46 5.46 -2.29 -5.55
N ALA A 47 5.62 -1.01 -5.21
CA ALA A 47 6.10 -0.57 -3.90
C ALA A 47 5.20 -1.00 -2.73
N LEU A 48 3.91 -1.30 -2.97
CA LEU A 48 2.95 -1.75 -1.97
C LEU A 48 2.96 -3.26 -1.76
N GLY A 49 3.50 -4.03 -2.71
CA GLY A 49 3.44 -5.50 -2.75
C GLY A 49 3.83 -6.16 -1.43
N PRO A 50 5.02 -5.88 -0.86
CA PRO A 50 5.44 -6.52 0.39
C PRO A 50 4.48 -6.30 1.57
N VAL A 51 3.89 -5.10 1.66
CA VAL A 51 2.96 -4.73 2.74
C VAL A 51 1.59 -5.36 2.51
N ALA A 52 1.09 -5.30 1.29
CA ALA A 52 -0.21 -5.90 0.91
C ALA A 52 -0.18 -7.42 1.14
N HIS A 53 0.90 -8.08 0.72
CA HIS A 53 1.13 -9.50 0.95
C HIS A 53 1.19 -9.88 2.43
N ALA A 54 1.89 -9.09 3.24
CA ALA A 54 1.96 -9.33 4.68
C ALA A 54 0.60 -9.16 5.36
N ALA A 55 -0.17 -8.13 4.97
CA ALA A 55 -1.50 -7.89 5.50
C ALA A 55 -2.49 -8.99 5.09
N PHE A 56 -2.52 -9.36 3.80
CA PHE A 56 -3.39 -10.41 3.29
C PHE A 56 -3.05 -11.78 3.88
N ALA A 57 -1.77 -12.14 3.97
CA ALA A 57 -1.37 -13.41 4.57
C ALA A 57 -1.73 -13.51 6.07
N HIS A 58 -1.81 -12.38 6.78
CA HIS A 58 -2.13 -12.37 8.19
C HIS A 58 -3.63 -12.43 8.48
N ALA A 59 -4.44 -11.68 7.72
CA ALA A 59 -5.87 -11.50 8.03
C ALA A 59 -6.79 -11.53 6.81
N GLY A 60 -6.25 -11.79 5.62
CA GLY A 60 -7.01 -11.84 4.37
C GLY A 60 -7.98 -13.01 4.29
N GLU A 61 -7.71 -14.13 4.98
CA GLU A 61 -8.64 -15.27 5.03
C GLU A 61 -9.97 -14.89 5.72
N LEU A 62 -9.90 -14.20 6.86
CA LEU A 62 -11.10 -13.73 7.57
C LEU A 62 -11.88 -12.73 6.71
N ALA A 63 -11.20 -11.76 6.09
CA ALA A 63 -11.85 -10.81 5.18
C ALA A 63 -12.43 -11.49 3.93
N THR A 64 -11.80 -12.56 3.44
CA THR A 64 -12.30 -13.34 2.30
C THR A 64 -13.61 -14.04 2.63
N LEU A 65 -13.76 -14.56 3.85
CA LEU A 65 -14.99 -15.21 4.30
C LEU A 65 -16.18 -14.23 4.40
N GLU A 66 -15.92 -12.98 4.75
CA GLU A 66 -16.96 -11.97 4.98
C GLU A 66 -17.30 -11.15 3.73
N TYR A 67 -16.29 -10.75 2.95
CA TYR A 67 -16.44 -9.82 1.82
C TYR A 67 -16.12 -10.44 0.45
N GLY A 68 -15.66 -11.69 0.43
CA GLY A 68 -15.18 -12.35 -0.78
C GLY A 68 -13.71 -12.03 -1.07
N ARG A 69 -13.07 -12.91 -1.85
CA ARG A 69 -11.63 -12.84 -2.12
C ARG A 69 -11.21 -11.56 -2.88
N PRO A 70 -11.93 -11.10 -3.92
CA PRO A 70 -11.56 -9.87 -4.61
C PRO A 70 -11.53 -8.66 -3.68
N ALA A 71 -12.58 -8.49 -2.88
CA ALA A 71 -12.65 -7.42 -1.89
C ALA A 71 -11.53 -7.54 -0.83
N ALA A 72 -11.22 -8.74 -0.35
CA ALA A 72 -10.14 -8.98 0.60
C ALA A 72 -8.75 -8.63 0.05
N VAL A 73 -8.46 -8.99 -1.20
CA VAL A 73 -7.21 -8.65 -1.88
C VAL A 73 -7.09 -7.14 -2.06
N LEU A 74 -8.13 -6.49 -2.60
CA LEU A 74 -8.14 -5.04 -2.80
C LEU A 74 -8.11 -4.27 -1.48
N GLY A 75 -8.76 -4.79 -0.44
CA GLY A 75 -8.70 -4.26 0.93
C GLY A 75 -7.28 -4.29 1.49
N ALA A 76 -6.53 -5.39 1.26
CA ALA A 76 -5.13 -5.48 1.66
C ALA A 76 -4.22 -4.49 0.90
N VAL A 77 -4.44 -4.33 -0.42
CA VAL A 77 -3.72 -3.34 -1.24
C VAL A 77 -4.05 -1.91 -0.81
N ARG A 78 -5.32 -1.62 -0.53
CA ARG A 78 -5.74 -0.32 -0.01
C ARG A 78 -5.10 -0.03 1.33
N LEU A 79 -5.14 -0.98 2.27
CA LEU A 79 -4.50 -0.86 3.57
C LEU A 79 -3.00 -0.56 3.43
N ALA A 80 -2.33 -1.29 2.53
CA ALA A 80 -0.92 -1.06 2.21
C ALA A 80 -0.69 0.37 1.71
N SER A 81 -1.52 0.88 0.79
CA SER A 81 -1.42 2.26 0.31
C SER A 81 -1.58 3.29 1.44
N ARG A 82 -2.58 3.12 2.31
CA ARG A 82 -2.87 4.01 3.44
C ARG A 82 -1.76 4.05 4.48
N ARG A 83 -1.13 2.90 4.73
CA ARG A 83 -0.03 2.75 5.70
C ARG A 83 1.35 2.96 5.06
N SER A 84 1.43 3.26 3.78
CA SER A 84 2.68 3.56 3.09
C SER A 84 2.90 5.08 2.98
N ARG A 85 4.05 5.46 2.40
CA ARG A 85 4.35 6.86 2.09
C ARG A 85 3.68 7.36 0.79
N HIS A 86 3.11 6.45 0.02
CA HIS A 86 2.54 6.71 -1.29
C HIS A 86 1.13 7.29 -1.20
N ALA A 87 0.61 7.79 -2.33
CA ALA A 87 -0.78 8.23 -2.40
C ALA A 87 -1.72 7.07 -2.04
N THR A 88 -2.74 7.37 -1.25
CA THR A 88 -3.79 6.40 -0.92
C THR A 88 -4.55 6.02 -2.19
N LEU A 89 -4.81 4.73 -2.36
CA LEU A 89 -5.69 4.23 -3.41
C LEU A 89 -7.14 4.30 -2.91
N GLU A 90 -7.98 5.03 -3.64
CA GLU A 90 -9.39 5.21 -3.30
C GLU A 90 -10.22 3.97 -3.66
N CYS A 91 -11.25 3.67 -2.85
CA CYS A 91 -12.07 2.47 -3.01
C CYS A 91 -12.77 2.44 -4.38
N GLU A 92 -13.28 3.59 -4.84
CA GLU A 92 -14.00 3.73 -6.11
C GLU A 92 -13.09 3.42 -7.30
N ARG A 93 -11.81 3.81 -7.22
CA ARG A 93 -10.82 3.50 -8.26
C ARG A 93 -10.50 2.00 -8.27
N LEU A 94 -10.30 1.40 -7.10
CA LEU A 94 -10.03 -0.04 -6.98
C LEU A 94 -11.22 -0.86 -7.49
N ALA A 95 -12.42 -0.54 -7.03
CA ALA A 95 -13.68 -1.13 -7.46
C ALA A 95 -13.85 -1.11 -8.99
N ALA A 96 -13.62 0.05 -9.61
CA ALA A 96 -13.78 0.20 -11.06
C ALA A 96 -12.78 -0.63 -11.89
N VAL A 97 -11.55 -0.85 -11.41
CA VAL A 97 -10.52 -1.59 -12.15
C VAL A 97 -10.78 -3.11 -12.16
N PHE A 98 -11.46 -3.61 -11.12
CA PHE A 98 -11.66 -5.04 -10.87
C PHE A 98 -13.13 -5.45 -10.80
N ASP A 99 -14.06 -4.57 -11.19
CA ASP A 99 -15.50 -4.81 -11.17
C ASP A 99 -16.00 -5.35 -9.81
N THR A 100 -15.53 -4.73 -8.72
CA THR A 100 -15.83 -5.14 -7.33
C THR A 100 -16.61 -4.04 -6.62
N ASP A 101 -17.49 -4.41 -5.68
CA ASP A 101 -18.23 -3.43 -4.87
C ASP A 101 -17.28 -2.58 -3.97
N PRO A 102 -17.27 -1.24 -4.09
CA PRO A 102 -16.42 -0.37 -3.27
C PRO A 102 -16.71 -0.47 -1.76
N ASP A 103 -17.95 -0.76 -1.36
CA ASP A 103 -18.29 -0.91 0.06
C ASP A 103 -17.69 -2.21 0.62
N ALA A 104 -17.69 -3.29 -0.18
CA ALA A 104 -17.02 -4.53 0.18
C ALA A 104 -15.50 -4.36 0.31
N VAL A 105 -14.85 -3.58 -0.58
CA VAL A 105 -13.42 -3.24 -0.48
C VAL A 105 -13.12 -2.44 0.79
N SER A 106 -13.98 -1.47 1.12
CA SER A 106 -13.86 -0.65 2.34
C SER A 106 -14.02 -1.49 3.60
N GLY A 107 -15.02 -2.40 3.62
CA GLY A 107 -15.25 -3.34 4.71
C GLY A 107 -14.08 -4.29 4.91
N ALA A 108 -13.54 -4.85 3.82
CA ALA A 108 -12.37 -5.71 3.87
C ALA A 108 -11.11 -4.99 4.38
N ASP A 109 -10.83 -3.75 3.95
CA ASP A 109 -9.74 -2.94 4.51
C ASP A 109 -9.91 -2.76 6.02
N ALA A 110 -11.11 -2.37 6.46
CA ALA A 110 -11.40 -2.18 7.89
C ALA A 110 -11.25 -3.49 8.69
N ALA A 111 -11.73 -4.62 8.17
CA ALA A 111 -11.63 -5.93 8.79
C ALA A 111 -10.16 -6.35 8.96
N ILE A 112 -9.35 -6.27 7.91
CA ILE A 112 -7.92 -6.56 7.97
C ILE A 112 -7.22 -5.61 8.94
N ALA A 113 -7.49 -4.30 8.85
CA ALA A 113 -6.87 -3.29 9.71
C ALA A 113 -7.16 -3.52 11.19
N SER A 114 -8.34 -4.05 11.55
CA SER A 114 -8.75 -4.31 12.94
C SER A 114 -7.91 -5.38 13.65
N THR A 115 -7.32 -6.30 12.88
CA THR A 115 -6.44 -7.37 13.40
C THR A 115 -5.00 -6.92 13.61
N LEU A 116 -4.63 -5.77 13.04
CA LEU A 116 -3.27 -5.25 13.04
C LEU A 116 -3.16 -4.13 14.08
N THR A 117 -1.98 -4.00 14.70
CA THR A 117 -1.69 -2.84 15.54
C THR A 117 -1.90 -1.54 14.73
N PRO A 118 -2.60 -0.55 15.30
CA PRO A 118 -2.78 0.73 14.62
C PRO A 118 -1.43 1.42 14.38
N PRO A 119 -1.34 2.29 13.36
CA PRO A 119 -0.18 3.15 13.20
C PRO A 119 0.01 4.03 14.43
N ALA A 120 1.22 4.56 14.59
CA ALA A 120 1.47 5.62 15.55
C ALA A 120 0.57 6.83 15.25
N ASP A 121 0.32 7.64 16.27
CA ASP A 121 -0.50 8.83 16.11
C ASP A 121 0.11 9.80 15.10
N ALA A 122 -0.75 10.63 14.50
CA ALA A 122 -0.33 11.56 13.46
C ALA A 122 0.73 12.57 13.94
N SER A 123 0.78 12.90 15.23
CA SER A 123 1.78 13.82 15.78
C SER A 123 3.17 13.17 15.87
N THR A 124 3.24 11.90 16.24
CA THR A 124 4.47 11.10 16.21
C THR A 124 5.01 10.97 14.79
N ILE A 125 4.15 10.57 13.83
CA ILE A 125 4.54 10.47 12.41
C ILE A 125 5.03 11.82 11.87
N ARG A 126 4.34 12.93 12.20
CA ARG A 126 4.73 14.27 11.78
C ARG A 126 6.07 14.68 12.40
N THR A 127 6.32 14.33 13.65
CA THR A 127 7.58 14.61 14.35
C THR A 127 8.74 13.86 13.70
N LEU A 128 8.57 12.58 13.40
CA LEU A 128 9.58 11.77 12.70
C LEU A 128 9.89 12.32 11.29
N ARG A 129 8.86 12.72 10.53
CA ARG A 129 9.05 13.35 9.21
C ARG A 129 9.84 14.66 9.30
N ARG A 130 9.50 15.55 10.23
CA ARG A 130 10.23 16.81 10.44
C ARG A 130 11.69 16.56 10.78
N ARG A 131 11.96 15.61 11.66
CA ARG A 131 13.34 15.21 12.00
C ARG A 131 14.08 14.68 10.78
N LEU A 132 13.45 13.83 9.97
CA LEU A 132 14.07 13.29 8.77
C LEU A 132 14.43 14.41 7.77
N ILE A 133 13.52 15.35 7.50
CA ILE A 133 13.77 16.52 6.64
C ILE A 133 15.00 17.29 7.12
N ILE A 134 15.10 17.55 8.42
CA ILE A 134 16.23 18.31 8.99
C ILE A 134 17.56 17.58 8.76
N VAL A 135 17.59 16.26 8.97
CA VAL A 135 18.79 15.44 8.83
C VAL A 135 19.18 15.32 7.36
N GLU A 136 18.23 15.12 6.45
CA GLU A 136 18.49 15.03 5.00
C GLU A 136 19.06 16.33 4.42
N GLU A 137 18.56 17.48 4.86
CA GLU A 137 19.05 18.80 4.43
C GLU A 137 20.45 19.10 5.01
N SER A 138 20.69 18.67 6.25
CA SER A 138 22.02 18.73 6.88
C SER A 138 23.02 17.83 6.15
N LEU A 139 22.60 16.63 5.73
CA LEU A 139 23.40 15.69 4.94
C LEU A 139 23.71 16.26 3.54
N ALA A 140 22.72 16.88 2.88
CA ALA A 140 22.94 17.55 1.59
C ALA A 140 23.96 18.70 1.71
N THR A 141 23.92 19.45 2.81
CA THR A 141 24.87 20.52 3.10
C THR A 141 26.29 19.98 3.34
N ALA A 142 26.42 18.89 4.08
CA ALA A 142 27.72 18.22 4.31
C ALA A 142 28.34 17.76 2.98
N ARG A 143 27.57 17.06 2.14
CA ARG A 143 28.01 16.60 0.81
C ARG A 143 28.42 17.73 -0.13
N ALA A 144 27.72 18.86 -0.08
CA ALA A 144 28.03 20.03 -0.90
C ALA A 144 29.34 20.70 -0.47
N ALA A 145 29.68 20.66 0.83
CA ALA A 145 30.92 21.25 1.35
C ALA A 145 32.17 20.45 0.97
N GLU A 146 32.06 19.13 0.79
CA GLU A 146 33.18 18.27 0.37
C GLU A 146 33.48 18.36 -1.14
N SER A 147 32.52 18.81 -1.94
CA SER A 147 32.64 18.92 -3.39
C SER A 147 33.30 20.26 -3.81
N GLU A 148 34.57 20.46 -3.45
CA GLU A 148 35.40 21.66 -3.72
C GLU A 148 35.73 21.94 -5.20
N ALA A 149 35.05 21.32 -6.18
CA ALA A 149 35.45 21.38 -7.59
C ALA A 149 34.92 22.60 -8.39
N VAL A 150 34.10 23.49 -7.82
CA VAL A 150 33.63 24.70 -8.53
C VAL A 150 33.57 25.91 -7.58
N PRO A 151 34.37 26.97 -7.81
CA PRO A 151 34.17 28.24 -7.13
C PRO A 151 32.99 28.95 -7.80
N SER A 152 31.78 28.81 -7.25
CA SER A 152 30.67 29.68 -7.62
C SER A 152 30.60 30.87 -6.66
N PRO A 153 30.52 32.11 -7.18
CA PRO A 153 30.22 33.26 -6.35
C PRO A 153 28.75 33.12 -5.89
N HIS A 154 28.52 33.29 -4.59
CA HIS A 154 27.21 33.23 -3.91
C HIS A 154 26.65 31.82 -3.69
N HIS A 155 27.08 31.17 -2.59
CA HIS A 155 26.35 30.07 -1.97
C HIS A 155 25.01 30.58 -1.39
N THR A 156 24.02 30.78 -2.25
CA THR A 156 22.63 30.69 -1.79
C THR A 156 22.26 29.22 -1.79
N THR A 157 22.60 28.50 -0.71
CA THR A 157 21.96 27.22 -0.40
C THR A 157 20.49 27.54 -0.20
N GLN A 158 19.71 27.50 -1.28
CA GLN A 158 18.29 27.76 -1.24
C GLN A 158 17.66 26.55 -0.55
N TRP A 159 17.56 26.62 0.77
CA TRP A 159 16.93 25.60 1.59
C TRP A 159 15.54 25.30 1.04
N SER A 160 15.17 24.02 1.01
CA SER A 160 13.84 23.62 0.58
C SER A 160 12.77 24.39 1.40
N PRO A 161 11.69 24.89 0.77
CA PRO A 161 10.56 25.47 1.49
C PRO A 161 10.05 24.53 2.60
N THR A 162 10.12 23.22 2.39
CA THR A 162 9.73 22.21 3.38
C THR A 162 10.65 22.20 4.61
N PHE A 163 11.93 22.51 4.45
CA PHE A 163 12.86 22.68 5.57
C PHE A 163 12.53 23.94 6.38
N ALA A 164 12.21 25.05 5.69
CA ALA A 164 11.77 26.29 6.32
C ALA A 164 10.53 26.09 7.20
N ASP A 165 9.58 25.29 6.73
CA ASP A 165 8.39 24.95 7.51
C ASP A 165 8.70 23.98 8.68
N ALA A 166 9.65 23.05 8.49
CA ALA A 166 9.97 22.03 9.47
C ALA A 166 10.85 22.55 10.62
N ALA A 167 11.78 23.47 10.32
CA ALA A 167 12.73 24.01 11.28
C ALA A 167 13.14 25.47 10.98
N PRO A 168 12.20 26.42 11.05
CA PRO A 168 12.48 27.82 10.76
C PRO A 168 13.57 28.41 11.67
N TRP A 169 13.67 27.92 12.91
CA TRP A 169 14.70 28.31 13.88
C TRP A 169 16.10 27.77 13.55
N LEU A 170 16.22 26.69 12.76
CA LEU A 170 17.51 26.19 12.28
C LEU A 170 17.98 26.96 11.05
N LEU A 171 17.05 27.41 10.21
CA LEU A 171 17.35 28.08 8.96
C LEU A 171 18.21 29.34 9.17
N GLY A 172 17.81 30.22 10.09
CA GLY A 172 18.61 31.41 10.42
C GLY A 172 19.99 31.10 11.04
N ARG A 173 20.13 29.96 11.74
CA ARG A 173 21.44 29.53 12.28
C ARG A 173 22.34 28.95 11.19
N MET A 174 21.76 28.24 10.21
CA MET A 174 22.50 27.68 9.08
C MET A 174 22.85 28.74 8.03
N GLU A 175 21.99 29.75 7.82
CA GLU A 175 22.31 30.94 7.03
C GLU A 175 23.42 31.80 7.67
N ALA A 176 23.37 32.03 8.99
CA ALA A 176 24.43 32.75 9.71
C ALA A 176 25.78 32.01 9.65
N ALA A 177 25.73 30.69 9.76
CA ALA A 177 26.87 29.79 9.64
C ALA A 177 27.53 29.80 8.26
N THR A 178 26.74 29.88 7.20
CA THR A 178 27.21 29.88 5.80
C THR A 178 27.65 31.27 5.32
N THR A 179 27.24 32.35 5.99
CA THR A 179 27.63 33.73 5.65
C THR A 179 28.87 34.24 6.39
N HIS A 180 29.24 33.66 7.55
CA HIS A 180 30.45 34.02 8.32
C HIS A 180 31.61 33.03 8.07
N CYS A 181 31.99 32.84 6.81
CA CYS A 181 33.02 31.86 6.40
C CYS A 181 34.47 32.20 6.81
N GLU A 182 34.77 33.39 7.34
CA GLU A 182 36.18 33.78 7.59
C GLU A 182 36.79 33.17 8.87
N ASN A 183 35.97 32.57 9.75
CA ASN A 183 36.45 31.87 10.97
C ASN A 183 35.67 30.58 11.28
N ALA A 184 34.82 30.12 10.36
CA ALA A 184 34.13 28.85 10.53
C ALA A 184 35.13 27.73 10.23
N ALA A 185 35.56 27.00 11.27
CA ALA A 185 36.04 25.64 11.06
C ALA A 185 35.03 24.93 10.12
N PRO A 186 35.48 24.09 9.17
CA PRO A 186 34.57 23.39 8.27
C PRO A 186 33.46 22.82 9.14
N PHE A 187 32.21 23.12 8.79
CA PHE A 187 31.04 22.60 9.50
C PHE A 187 31.25 21.09 9.57
N GLY A 188 31.77 20.60 10.70
CA GLY A 188 32.31 19.25 10.86
C GLY A 188 31.16 18.26 11.01
N LEU A 189 30.30 18.26 10.00
CA LEU A 189 29.16 17.39 9.88
C LEU A 189 29.71 16.04 9.46
N ASP A 190 29.67 15.10 10.39
CA ASP A 190 29.95 13.69 10.14
C ASP A 190 28.91 13.16 9.14
N GLU A 191 29.28 13.08 7.85
CA GLU A 191 28.39 12.61 6.78
C GLU A 191 27.88 11.20 7.08
N ASP A 192 28.78 10.30 7.47
CA ASP A 192 28.45 8.90 7.79
C ASP A 192 27.47 8.83 8.98
N GLY A 193 27.71 9.64 10.01
CA GLY A 193 26.82 9.78 11.16
C GLY A 193 25.43 10.31 10.78
N LEU A 194 25.36 11.31 9.90
CA LEU A 194 24.10 11.87 9.39
C LEU A 194 23.36 10.86 8.50
N GLN A 195 24.05 10.15 7.62
CA GLN A 195 23.48 9.10 6.79
C GLN A 195 22.90 7.98 7.66
N ALA A 196 23.66 7.48 8.64
CA ALA A 196 23.20 6.47 9.58
C ALA A 196 22.03 6.95 10.46
N HIS A 197 21.94 8.26 10.75
CA HIS A 197 20.80 8.82 11.46
C HIS A 197 19.56 8.93 10.56
N ALA A 198 19.72 9.36 9.31
CA ALA A 198 18.64 9.40 8.34
C ALA A 198 18.05 8.01 8.10
N ASP A 199 18.89 6.98 7.96
CA ASP A 199 18.45 5.60 7.76
C ASP A 199 17.67 5.06 8.96
N ARG A 200 18.12 5.35 10.18
CA ARG A 200 17.36 5.04 11.41
C ARG A 200 15.99 5.74 11.42
N LEU A 201 15.93 7.04 11.09
CA LEU A 201 14.66 7.78 11.05
C LEU A 201 13.72 7.28 9.95
N ARG A 202 14.23 6.84 8.80
CA ARG A 202 13.43 6.21 7.73
C ARG A 202 12.81 4.90 8.23
N ALA A 203 13.59 4.07 8.91
CA ALA A 203 13.11 2.82 9.52
C ALA A 203 12.06 3.08 10.62
N ASP A 204 12.32 4.03 11.52
CA ASP A 204 11.36 4.42 12.57
C ASP A 204 10.05 4.95 11.98
N LEU A 205 10.13 5.73 10.90
CA LEU A 205 8.96 6.26 10.22
C LEU A 205 8.17 5.18 9.48
N GLU A 206 8.83 4.20 8.88
CA GLU A 206 8.18 3.02 8.28
C GLU A 206 7.46 2.21 9.37
N PHE A 207 8.13 1.93 10.48
CA PHE A 207 7.55 1.23 11.63
C PHE A 207 6.33 1.98 12.21
N ALA A 208 6.45 3.29 12.38
CA ALA A 208 5.38 4.14 12.88
C ALA A 208 4.15 4.15 11.95
N ARG A 209 4.35 4.09 10.62
CA ARG A 209 3.24 4.06 9.65
C ARG A 209 2.57 2.70 9.53
N LEU A 210 3.34 1.61 9.60
CA LEU A 210 2.80 0.26 9.46
C LEU A 210 2.11 -0.23 10.75
N GLY A 211 2.61 0.21 11.91
CA GLY A 211 2.29 -0.40 13.19
C GLY A 211 3.18 -1.63 13.44
N THR A 212 3.33 -2.01 14.72
CA THR A 212 4.34 -2.98 15.15
C THR A 212 4.15 -4.37 14.52
N THR A 213 2.92 -4.89 14.51
CA THR A 213 2.59 -6.20 13.91
C THR A 213 2.94 -6.24 12.42
N LEU A 214 2.42 -5.28 11.64
CA LEU A 214 2.61 -5.28 10.19
C LEU A 214 4.09 -5.04 9.81
N ALA A 215 4.79 -4.16 10.52
CA ALA A 215 6.23 -3.95 10.31
C ALA A 215 7.05 -5.22 10.57
N THR A 216 6.69 -6.00 11.60
CA THR A 216 7.35 -7.27 11.92
C THR A 216 7.12 -8.31 10.82
N LEU A 217 5.88 -8.44 10.33
CA LEU A 217 5.52 -9.37 9.25
C LEU A 217 6.25 -9.04 7.94
N VAL A 218 6.32 -7.76 7.57
CA VAL A 218 7.06 -7.31 6.37
C VAL A 218 8.54 -7.62 6.49
N SER A 219 9.13 -7.40 7.67
CA SER A 219 10.55 -7.65 7.92
C SER A 219 10.91 -9.14 7.86
N GLN A 220 10.02 -10.03 8.31
CA GLN A 220 10.22 -11.47 8.25
C GLN A 220 10.21 -12.01 6.82
N ARG A 221 9.39 -11.41 5.93
CA ARG A 221 9.27 -11.85 4.54
C ARG A 221 10.44 -11.42 3.64
N ARG A 222 11.22 -10.43 4.07
CA ARG A 222 12.41 -9.95 3.35
C ARG A 222 13.69 -10.72 3.70
N ARG A 223 13.64 -11.67 4.66
CA ARG A 223 14.75 -12.54 5.07
C ARG A 223 14.66 -13.88 4.37
#